data_AF-A0A507QPE2-F1
#
_entry.id   AF-A0A507QPE2-F1
#
_cell.length_a   1.000
_cell.length_b   1.000
_cell.length_c   1.000
_cell.angle_alpha   90.00
_cell.angle_beta   90.00
_cell.angle_gamma   90.00
#
_symmetry.space_group_name_H-M   'P 1'
#
loop_
_entity.id
_entity.type
_entity.pdbx_description
1 polymer ?
#
loop_
_entity_poly.entity_id
_entity_poly.type
_entity_poly.pdbx_seq_one_letter_code
_entity_poly.pdbx_strand_id
1 'polypeptide(L)'
;MKLYSIPHDIWLSIKDFLVPADIENIMDTGRSLWLQIFKDFSWIDTAVQSGQGSPVLIGHNLSSFRPKKPSNRLYLSLVMNDSSGDLRETSQAFFSTLQNGWRYDEGKFEVYFPSGITLNIYDIIEGDETIELPLEKIFANTKKGPYTEYCYYNDHSIKELQSSDIIKWDPLYKTAPHAPLGWWNGPSSKGRDLSKGCKLTLLDGNTETVYIIRPRRVKSKLWAKIS
;
A
#
# COMPACT_ATOMS: atom_id res chain seq x y z
N MET A 1 -14.10 4.66 5.51
CA MET A 1 -15.35 5.32 5.95
C MET A 1 -15.15 5.92 7.34
N LYS A 2 -15.08 7.25 7.49
CA LYS A 2 -15.05 7.88 8.82
C LYS A 2 -16.47 7.84 9.37
N LEU A 3 -16.70 7.13 10.47
CA LEU A 3 -18.01 7.10 11.15
C LEU A 3 -18.56 8.51 11.44
N TYR A 4 -17.65 9.47 11.69
CA TYR A 4 -17.97 10.87 11.95
C TYR A 4 -18.25 11.73 10.71
N SER A 5 -18.03 11.22 9.50
CA SER A 5 -18.41 11.91 8.25
C SER A 5 -19.75 11.43 7.69
N ILE A 6 -20.41 10.50 8.38
CA ILE A 6 -21.74 10.02 8.00
C ILE A 6 -22.75 11.09 8.43
N PRO A 7 -23.57 11.62 7.50
CA PRO A 7 -24.69 12.49 7.85
C PRO A 7 -25.52 11.89 8.99
N HIS A 8 -25.93 12.73 9.94
CA HIS A 8 -26.52 12.27 11.21
C HIS A 8 -27.77 11.39 11.02
N ASP A 9 -28.56 11.68 9.99
CA ASP A 9 -29.72 10.91 9.55
C ASP A 9 -29.38 9.51 9.05
N ILE A 10 -28.29 9.37 8.28
CA ILE A 10 -27.79 8.06 7.83
C ILE A 10 -27.22 7.28 9.01
N TRP A 11 -26.48 7.95 9.91
CA TRP A 11 -25.94 7.33 11.11
C TRP A 11 -27.04 6.77 12.00
N LEU A 12 -28.09 7.56 12.27
CA LEU A 12 -29.25 7.11 13.05
C LEU A 12 -29.97 5.92 12.40
N SER A 13 -29.96 5.84 11.06
CA SER A 13 -30.60 4.76 10.31
C SER A 13 -29.81 3.44 10.32
N ILE A 14 -28.48 3.49 10.54
CA ILE A 14 -27.62 2.29 10.51
C ILE A 14 -27.14 1.85 11.89
N LYS A 15 -27.10 2.75 12.89
CA LYS A 15 -26.52 2.48 14.21
C LYS A 15 -27.16 1.28 14.93
N ASP A 16 -28.47 1.08 14.73
CA ASP A 16 -29.22 0.01 15.40
C ASP A 16 -28.95 -1.37 14.75
N PHE A 17 -28.30 -1.38 13.58
CA PHE A 17 -27.85 -2.58 12.88
C PHE A 17 -26.38 -2.92 13.11
N LEU A 18 -25.62 -2.02 13.74
CA LEU A 18 -24.19 -2.22 14.04
C LEU A 18 -24.05 -2.73 15.48
N VAL A 19 -23.42 -3.89 15.66
CA VAL A 19 -23.02 -4.29 17.01
C VAL A 19 -21.78 -3.50 17.43
N PRO A 20 -21.54 -3.25 18.73
CA PRO A 20 -20.37 -2.53 19.21
C PRO A 20 -19.04 -3.04 18.63
N ALA A 21 -18.94 -4.36 18.44
CA ALA A 21 -17.78 -5.00 17.81
C ALA A 21 -17.56 -4.56 16.34
N ASP A 22 -18.60 -4.23 15.58
CA ASP A 22 -18.47 -3.73 14.21
C ASP A 22 -17.92 -2.30 14.20
N ILE A 23 -18.34 -1.47 15.17
CA ILE A 23 -17.88 -0.08 15.31
C ILE A 23 -16.40 -0.06 15.72
N GLU A 24 -16.01 -0.84 16.74
CA GLU A 24 -14.61 -1.00 17.14
C GLU A 24 -13.75 -1.51 15.98
N ASN A 25 -14.22 -2.52 15.26
CA ASN A 25 -13.51 -3.03 14.08
C ASN A 25 -13.31 -1.95 13.03
N ILE A 26 -14.32 -1.14 12.71
CA ILE A 26 -14.20 -0.05 11.72
C ILE A 26 -13.20 1.02 12.19
N MET A 27 -13.22 1.37 13.48
CA MET A 27 -12.35 2.40 14.03
C MET A 27 -10.89 1.93 14.14
N ASP A 28 -10.65 0.65 14.40
CA ASP A 28 -9.31 0.09 14.64
C ASP A 28 -8.79 -0.79 13.50
N THR A 29 -9.43 -0.78 12.31
CA THR A 29 -9.02 -1.66 11.20
C THR A 29 -7.56 -1.44 10.81
N GLY A 30 -7.12 -0.18 10.66
CA GLY A 30 -5.75 0.13 10.27
C GLY A 30 -4.73 -0.33 11.31
N ARG A 31 -4.96 -0.03 12.59
CA ARG A 31 -4.12 -0.52 13.70
C ARG A 31 -4.06 -2.06 13.71
N SER A 32 -5.19 -2.70 13.46
CA SER A 32 -5.28 -4.15 13.43
C SER A 32 -4.49 -4.77 12.27
N LEU A 33 -4.41 -4.11 11.10
CA LEU A 33 -3.56 -4.56 10.00
C LEU A 33 -2.09 -4.63 10.41
N TRP A 34 -1.59 -3.55 11.01
CA TRP A 34 -0.21 -3.48 11.50
C TRP A 34 0.09 -4.57 12.54
N LEU A 35 -0.79 -4.77 13.52
CA LEU A 35 -0.66 -5.82 14.54
C LEU A 35 -0.74 -7.25 13.97
N GLN A 36 -1.36 -7.45 12.81
CA GLN A 36 -1.45 -8.75 12.14
C GLN A 36 -0.22 -9.06 11.27
N ILE A 37 0.61 -8.05 11.01
CA ILE A 37 1.88 -8.17 10.28
C ILE A 37 3.05 -8.27 11.27
N PHE A 38 3.05 -7.42 12.30
CA PHE A 38 4.15 -7.26 13.24
C PHE A 38 3.80 -7.79 14.63
N LYS A 39 4.71 -8.53 15.26
CA LYS A 39 4.60 -8.90 16.68
C LYS A 39 5.21 -7.85 17.60
N ASP A 40 6.14 -7.05 17.08
CA ASP A 40 6.71 -5.87 17.70
C ASP A 40 7.08 -4.85 16.61
N PHE A 41 7.20 -3.59 16.98
CA PHE A 41 7.42 -2.49 16.02
C PHE A 41 8.85 -1.95 16.03
N SER A 42 9.79 -2.61 16.72
CA SER A 42 11.13 -2.07 16.99
C SER A 42 11.89 -1.64 15.73
N TRP A 43 11.80 -2.43 14.66
CA TRP A 43 12.42 -2.10 13.37
C TRP A 43 11.76 -0.88 12.71
N ILE A 44 10.43 -0.81 12.69
CA ILE A 44 9.70 0.35 12.16
C ILE A 44 10.00 1.60 12.99
N ASP A 45 9.93 1.49 14.31
CA ASP A 45 10.17 2.60 15.22
C ASP A 45 11.58 3.17 15.02
N THR A 46 12.58 2.29 14.85
CA THR A 46 13.95 2.71 14.55
C THR A 46 14.02 3.49 13.24
N ALA A 47 13.42 2.97 12.17
CA ALA A 47 13.40 3.60 10.84
C ALA A 47 12.68 4.97 10.86
N VAL A 48 11.59 5.09 11.62
CA VAL A 48 10.86 6.36 11.76
C VAL A 48 11.65 7.36 12.59
N GLN A 49 12.24 6.94 13.71
CA GLN A 49 12.99 7.81 14.61
C GLN A 49 14.29 8.35 14.00
N SER A 50 14.93 7.56 13.13
CA SER A 50 16.10 7.99 12.36
C SER A 50 15.75 8.88 11.16
N GLY A 51 14.46 9.08 10.88
CA GLY A 51 13.99 9.81 9.70
C GLY A 51 14.21 9.06 8.38
N GLN A 52 14.51 7.76 8.44
CA GLN A 52 14.80 6.91 7.28
C GLN A 52 13.54 6.41 6.58
N GLY A 53 12.34 6.59 7.14
CA GLY A 53 11.13 6.19 6.43
C GLY A 53 9.82 6.76 6.96
N SER A 54 8.82 6.76 6.09
CA SER A 54 7.40 7.00 6.39
C SER A 54 6.62 5.74 6.00
N PRO A 55 6.54 4.74 6.90
CA PRO A 55 5.95 3.45 6.59
C PRO A 55 4.47 3.57 6.26
N VAL A 56 4.07 3.00 5.13
CA VAL A 56 2.69 2.99 4.66
C VAL A 56 2.32 1.62 4.08
N LEU A 57 1.16 1.12 4.47
CA LEU A 57 0.53 -0.03 3.82
C LEU A 57 -0.33 0.49 2.67
N ILE A 58 -0.16 -0.07 1.48
CA ILE A 58 -0.93 0.27 0.28
C ILE A 58 -1.57 -0.99 -0.29
N GLY A 59 -2.88 -0.96 -0.53
CA GLY A 59 -3.59 -2.06 -1.18
C GLY A 59 -5.08 -1.76 -1.26
N HIS A 60 -5.82 -2.51 -2.07
CA HIS A 60 -7.26 -2.37 -2.12
C HIS A 60 -7.93 -3.21 -1.00
N ASN A 61 -9.09 -2.74 -0.51
CA ASN A 61 -9.92 -3.40 0.52
C ASN A 61 -9.28 -3.54 1.92
N LEU A 62 -8.29 -2.73 2.28
CA LEU A 62 -7.80 -2.60 3.65
C LEU A 62 -8.95 -2.36 4.65
N SER A 63 -9.91 -1.48 4.30
CA SER A 63 -11.09 -1.14 5.10
C SER A 63 -12.04 -2.32 5.36
N SER A 64 -11.97 -3.33 4.51
CA SER A 64 -12.76 -4.55 4.62
C SER A 64 -12.09 -5.64 5.45
N PHE A 65 -10.86 -5.42 5.92
CA PHE A 65 -10.14 -6.37 6.75
C PHE A 65 -10.88 -6.66 8.06
N ARG A 66 -10.94 -7.94 8.45
CA ARG A 66 -11.58 -8.37 9.69
C ARG A 66 -10.66 -9.33 10.43
N PRO A 67 -9.96 -8.92 11.50
CA PRO A 67 -8.91 -9.73 12.13
C PRO A 67 -9.34 -11.15 12.53
N LYS A 68 -10.61 -11.29 12.94
CA LYS A 68 -11.18 -12.57 13.40
C LYS A 68 -11.70 -13.47 12.28
N LYS A 69 -11.70 -13.02 11.01
CA LYS A 69 -12.13 -13.86 9.89
C LYS A 69 -11.01 -14.83 9.49
N PRO A 70 -11.30 -16.13 9.34
CA PRO A 70 -10.29 -17.15 9.07
C PRO A 70 -9.65 -17.08 7.67
N SER A 71 -10.12 -16.21 6.78
CA SER A 71 -9.56 -16.02 5.44
C SER A 71 -9.71 -14.56 5.01
N ASN A 72 -8.87 -13.68 5.56
CA ASN A 72 -8.68 -12.37 4.95
C ASN A 72 -7.75 -12.54 3.76
N ARG A 73 -8.28 -12.75 2.56
CA ARG A 73 -7.45 -12.73 1.33
C ARG A 73 -7.13 -11.28 1.01
N LEU A 74 -6.13 -10.74 1.68
CA LEU A 74 -5.74 -9.35 1.54
C LEU A 74 -4.32 -9.26 0.99
N TYR A 75 -4.17 -8.54 -0.12
CA TYR A 75 -2.87 -8.22 -0.69
C TYR A 75 -2.57 -6.75 -0.44
N LEU A 76 -1.38 -6.46 0.08
CA LEU A 76 -0.94 -5.10 0.35
C LEU A 76 0.58 -5.00 0.22
N SER A 77 1.10 -3.81 -0.02
CA SER A 77 2.53 -3.51 -0.04
C SER A 77 2.88 -2.67 1.18
N LEU A 78 3.99 -2.99 1.85
CA LEU A 78 4.63 -2.07 2.79
C LEU A 78 5.67 -1.28 2.02
N VAL A 79 5.54 0.04 2.10
CA VAL A 79 6.45 0.99 1.49
C VAL A 79 7.00 1.87 2.60
N MET A 80 8.32 2.03 2.64
CA MET A 80 9.05 2.80 3.64
C MET A 80 9.42 4.20 3.15
N ASN A 81 9.48 4.43 1.83
CA ASN A 81 9.99 5.68 1.26
C ASN A 81 11.40 6.01 1.75
N ASP A 82 12.25 4.98 1.83
CA ASP A 82 13.62 5.12 2.27
C ASP A 82 14.49 5.65 1.13
N SER A 83 14.73 6.96 1.15
CA SER A 83 15.58 7.62 0.16
C SER A 83 17.08 7.36 0.36
N SER A 84 17.48 6.78 1.51
CA SER A 84 18.88 6.45 1.81
C SER A 84 19.26 5.05 1.33
N GLY A 85 18.30 4.13 1.28
CA GLY A 85 18.50 2.72 0.98
C GLY A 85 19.05 1.90 2.16
N ASP A 86 19.28 2.52 3.32
CA ASP A 86 19.85 1.87 4.52
C ASP A 86 18.95 0.75 5.07
N LEU A 87 17.63 0.83 4.86
CA LEU A 87 16.70 -0.18 5.38
C LEU A 87 16.92 -1.56 4.76
N ARG A 88 17.47 -1.62 3.54
CA ARG A 88 17.86 -2.87 2.88
C ARG A 88 18.86 -3.68 3.70
N GLU A 89 19.85 -3.00 4.28
CA GLU A 89 20.90 -3.61 5.11
C GLU A 89 20.35 -4.18 6.43
N THR A 90 19.17 -3.72 6.85
CA THR A 90 18.49 -4.17 8.08
C THR A 90 17.31 -5.11 7.81
N SER A 91 17.18 -5.65 6.59
CA SER A 91 16.08 -6.54 6.20
C SER A 91 15.95 -7.79 7.09
N GLN A 92 17.05 -8.32 7.63
CA GLN A 92 16.97 -9.43 8.60
C GLN A 92 16.28 -9.01 9.91
N ALA A 93 16.54 -7.79 10.39
CA ALA A 93 15.86 -7.24 11.55
C ALA A 93 14.36 -7.06 11.26
N PHE A 94 14.00 -6.59 10.06
CA PHE A 94 12.60 -6.56 9.61
C PHE A 94 11.91 -7.94 9.73
N PHE A 95 12.50 -9.01 9.20
CA PHE A 95 11.89 -10.34 9.30
C PHE A 95 11.72 -10.82 10.74
N SER A 96 12.62 -10.40 11.63
CA SER A 96 12.59 -10.79 13.04
C SER A 96 11.40 -10.20 13.81
N THR A 97 10.83 -9.08 13.35
CA THR A 97 9.68 -8.39 14.00
C THR A 97 8.31 -8.82 13.46
N LEU A 98 8.28 -9.68 12.44
CA LEU A 98 7.03 -10.19 11.86
C LEU A 98 6.33 -11.21 12.76
N GLN A 99 5.01 -11.30 12.61
CA GLN A 99 4.16 -12.31 13.26
C GLN A 99 4.58 -13.73 12.91
N ASN A 100 4.51 -14.66 13.87
CA ASN A 100 5.00 -16.02 13.67
C ASN A 100 4.28 -16.79 12.54
N GLY A 101 4.98 -17.75 11.93
CA GLY A 101 4.42 -18.64 10.92
C GLY A 101 4.34 -18.04 9.51
N TRP A 102 5.00 -16.89 9.29
CA TRP A 102 5.14 -16.29 7.96
C TRP A 102 5.98 -17.18 7.03
N ARG A 103 5.77 -17.02 5.72
CA ARG A 103 6.60 -17.62 4.66
C ARG A 103 6.99 -16.55 3.66
N TYR A 104 8.24 -16.53 3.22
CA TYR A 104 8.73 -15.57 2.25
C TYR A 104 8.95 -16.21 0.88
N ASP A 105 8.42 -15.58 -0.17
CA ASP A 105 8.74 -15.87 -1.57
C ASP A 105 9.61 -14.74 -2.12
N GLU A 106 10.91 -15.00 -2.15
CA GLU A 106 11.93 -14.09 -2.68
C GLU A 106 11.70 -13.76 -4.16
N GLY A 107 11.25 -14.73 -4.95
CA GLY A 107 10.93 -14.54 -6.36
C GLY A 107 9.78 -13.56 -6.57
N LYS A 108 8.95 -13.31 -5.55
CA LYS A 108 7.86 -12.34 -5.58
C LYS A 108 7.99 -11.20 -4.57
N PHE A 109 9.03 -11.15 -3.74
CA PHE A 109 9.10 -10.22 -2.61
C PHE A 109 7.82 -10.20 -1.78
N GLU A 110 7.19 -11.38 -1.62
CA GLU A 110 5.89 -11.53 -0.94
C GLU A 110 6.09 -12.33 0.35
N VAL A 111 5.56 -11.81 1.46
CA VAL A 111 5.47 -12.50 2.75
C VAL A 111 4.02 -12.93 2.97
N TYR A 112 3.81 -14.21 3.18
CA TYR A 112 2.50 -14.81 3.43
C TYR A 112 2.29 -15.05 4.92
N PHE A 113 1.21 -14.51 5.48
CA PHE A 113 0.84 -14.68 6.88
C PHE A 113 -0.31 -15.70 7.04
N PRO A 114 -0.35 -16.45 8.16
CA PRO A 114 -1.49 -17.33 8.48
C PRO A 114 -2.84 -16.62 8.55
N SER A 115 -2.84 -15.31 8.81
CA SER A 115 -4.04 -14.45 8.80
C SER A 115 -4.68 -14.29 7.41
N GLY A 116 -3.99 -14.74 6.36
CA GLY A 116 -4.38 -14.59 4.95
C GLY A 116 -3.80 -13.33 4.28
N ILE A 117 -3.11 -12.47 5.05
CA ILE A 117 -2.41 -11.31 4.49
C ILE A 117 -1.24 -11.79 3.64
N THR A 118 -1.14 -11.23 2.44
CA THR A 118 0.06 -11.26 1.60
C THR A 118 0.65 -9.86 1.58
N LEU A 119 1.85 -9.73 2.09
CA LEU A 119 2.57 -8.47 2.18
C LEU A 119 3.68 -8.42 1.13
N ASN A 120 3.63 -7.47 0.20
CA ASN A 120 4.74 -7.16 -0.66
C ASN A 120 5.75 -6.27 0.05
N ILE A 121 7.04 -6.61 -0.02
CA ILE A 121 8.13 -5.93 0.66
C ILE A 121 9.24 -5.50 -0.31
N TYR A 122 8.92 -5.33 -1.60
CA TYR A 122 9.89 -4.94 -2.63
C TYR A 122 10.73 -3.74 -2.20
N ASP A 123 10.07 -2.69 -1.70
CA ASP A 123 10.71 -1.44 -1.29
C ASP A 123 11.80 -1.66 -0.22
N ILE A 124 11.56 -2.57 0.72
CA ILE A 124 12.49 -2.89 1.81
C ILE A 124 13.70 -3.68 1.30
N ILE A 125 13.48 -4.59 0.35
CA ILE A 125 14.53 -5.52 -0.11
C ILE A 125 15.41 -4.89 -1.19
N GLU A 126 14.83 -4.12 -2.11
CA GLU A 126 15.59 -3.51 -3.21
C GLU A 126 16.10 -2.11 -2.84
N GLY A 127 15.35 -1.34 -2.03
CA GLY A 127 15.74 0.03 -1.64
C GLY A 127 15.88 0.99 -2.83
N ASP A 128 15.08 0.79 -3.88
CA ASP A 128 15.13 1.60 -5.10
C ASP A 128 14.22 2.84 -4.98
N GLU A 129 14.58 3.94 -5.65
CA GLU A 129 13.75 5.16 -5.72
C GLU A 129 12.38 4.90 -6.37
N THR A 130 12.28 3.80 -7.14
CA THR A 130 11.03 3.35 -7.75
C THR A 130 10.61 1.98 -7.28
N ILE A 131 9.32 1.84 -6.98
CA ILE A 131 8.78 0.62 -6.38
C ILE A 131 8.17 -0.24 -7.48
N GLU A 132 8.62 -1.49 -7.63
CA GLU A 132 8.00 -2.42 -8.58
C GLU A 132 6.93 -3.28 -7.90
N LEU A 133 5.67 -3.06 -8.27
CA LEU A 133 4.53 -3.79 -7.70
C LEU A 133 3.67 -4.47 -8.78
N PRO A 134 3.00 -5.60 -8.43
CA PRO A 134 1.93 -6.16 -9.26
C PRO A 134 0.68 -5.27 -9.14
N LEU A 135 0.53 -4.33 -10.07
CA LEU A 135 -0.50 -3.28 -10.00
C LEU A 135 -1.91 -3.86 -9.95
N GLU A 136 -2.16 -5.00 -10.60
CA GLU A 136 -3.44 -5.71 -10.58
C GLU A 136 -3.84 -6.26 -9.21
N LYS A 137 -2.89 -6.39 -8.28
CA LYS A 137 -3.15 -6.81 -6.89
C LYS A 137 -3.22 -5.63 -5.93
N ILE A 138 -2.60 -4.50 -6.26
CA ILE A 138 -2.62 -3.28 -5.45
C ILE A 138 -3.87 -2.46 -5.74
N PHE A 139 -4.25 -2.35 -7.02
CA PHE A 139 -5.37 -1.53 -7.46
C PHE A 139 -6.58 -2.38 -7.83
N ALA A 140 -7.76 -1.95 -7.39
CA ALA A 140 -9.03 -2.44 -7.90
C ALA A 140 -9.49 -1.56 -9.08
N ASN A 141 -9.97 -2.17 -10.16
CA ASN A 141 -10.60 -1.44 -11.25
C ASN A 141 -12.10 -1.27 -10.98
N THR A 142 -12.52 -0.04 -10.71
CA THR A 142 -13.93 0.31 -10.53
C THR A 142 -14.51 0.93 -11.80
N LYS A 143 -15.84 1.15 -11.84
CA LYS A 143 -16.48 1.91 -12.92
C LYS A 143 -15.93 3.35 -13.05
N LYS A 144 -15.39 3.91 -11.96
CA LYS A 144 -14.81 5.26 -11.90
C LYS A 144 -13.30 5.29 -12.19
N GLY A 145 -12.68 4.13 -12.45
CA GLY A 145 -11.24 4.01 -12.67
C GLY A 145 -10.53 3.20 -11.58
N PRO A 146 -9.19 3.18 -11.59
CA PRO A 146 -8.39 2.53 -10.56
C PRO A 146 -8.68 3.11 -9.18
N TYR A 147 -8.58 2.25 -8.17
CA TYR A 147 -8.83 2.54 -6.77
C TYR A 147 -7.84 1.77 -5.91
N THR A 148 -7.34 2.39 -4.85
CA THR A 148 -6.59 1.71 -3.79
C THR A 148 -6.88 2.40 -2.46
N GLU A 149 -6.47 1.75 -1.37
CA GLU A 149 -6.47 2.33 -0.04
C GLU A 149 -5.04 2.37 0.49
N TYR A 150 -4.82 3.18 1.52
CA TYR A 150 -3.56 3.21 2.25
C TYR A 150 -3.76 3.50 3.73
N CYS A 151 -2.80 3.10 4.55
CA CYS A 151 -2.78 3.30 5.98
C CYS A 151 -1.34 3.54 6.44
N TYR A 152 -1.07 4.71 7.01
CA TYR A 152 0.25 5.05 7.54
C TYR A 152 0.47 4.38 8.89
N TYR A 153 1.74 4.21 9.28
CA TYR A 153 2.10 3.71 10.61
C TYR A 153 1.77 4.74 11.70
N ASN A 154 2.09 6.01 11.46
CA ASN A 154 1.82 7.08 12.42
C ASN A 154 0.34 7.52 12.45
N ASP A 155 -0.39 7.28 11.37
CA ASP A 155 -1.83 7.55 11.23
C ASP A 155 -2.53 6.28 10.75
N HIS A 156 -3.03 5.50 11.71
CA HIS A 156 -3.76 4.27 11.47
C HIS A 156 -5.12 4.46 10.77
N SER A 157 -5.51 5.68 10.38
CA SER A 157 -6.70 5.87 9.59
C SER A 157 -6.51 5.33 8.17
N ILE A 158 -7.50 4.55 7.71
CA ILE A 158 -7.52 4.08 6.33
C ILE A 158 -8.05 5.19 5.44
N LYS A 159 -7.25 5.54 4.44
CA LYS A 159 -7.54 6.58 3.45
C LYS A 159 -7.70 5.93 2.08
N GLU A 160 -8.56 6.52 1.27
CA GLU A 160 -8.88 6.04 -0.08
C GLU A 160 -8.17 6.92 -1.12
N LEU A 161 -7.67 6.31 -2.18
CA LEU A 161 -7.22 7.00 -3.39
C LEU A 161 -8.16 6.67 -4.53
N GLN A 162 -8.80 7.71 -5.05
CA GLN A 162 -9.67 7.59 -6.21
C GLN A 162 -8.86 7.77 -7.48
N SER A 163 -9.46 7.46 -8.64
CA SER A 163 -8.79 7.58 -9.93
C SER A 163 -8.24 8.99 -10.24
N SER A 164 -8.78 10.04 -9.62
CA SER A 164 -8.28 11.41 -9.73
C SER A 164 -6.89 11.59 -9.11
N ASP A 165 -6.57 10.78 -8.11
CA ASP A 165 -5.37 10.89 -7.28
C ASP A 165 -4.25 9.97 -7.79
N ILE A 166 -4.59 9.11 -8.76
CA ILE A 166 -3.70 8.14 -9.41
C ILE A 166 -3.32 8.67 -10.79
N ILE A 167 -2.13 9.27 -10.85
CA ILE A 167 -1.62 9.89 -12.08
C ILE A 167 -0.86 8.84 -12.89
N LYS A 168 -1.16 8.72 -14.18
CA LYS A 168 -0.42 7.81 -15.06
C LYS A 168 1.04 8.26 -15.14
N TRP A 169 1.96 7.34 -14.91
CA TRP A 169 3.38 7.59 -15.10
C TRP A 169 3.78 7.15 -16.51
N ASP A 170 4.46 8.01 -17.26
CA ASP A 170 5.08 7.65 -18.53
C ASP A 170 6.60 7.89 -18.44
N PRO A 171 7.44 6.84 -18.54
CA PRO A 171 8.90 6.99 -18.52
C PRO A 171 9.43 7.82 -19.69
N LEU A 172 8.66 7.95 -20.79
CA LEU A 172 9.02 8.76 -21.96
C LEU A 172 8.69 10.24 -21.79
N TYR A 173 8.00 10.64 -20.71
CA TYR A 173 7.80 12.05 -20.33
C TYR A 173 9.08 12.65 -19.70
N LYS A 174 10.24 12.37 -20.29
CA LYS A 174 11.46 13.13 -20.02
C LYS A 174 11.45 14.38 -20.90
N THR A 175 11.42 15.52 -20.21
CA THR A 175 11.89 16.85 -20.66
C THR A 175 11.19 17.49 -21.85
N ALA A 176 10.12 18.26 -21.59
CA ALA A 176 9.99 19.52 -22.30
C ALA A 176 11.08 20.48 -21.74
N PRO A 177 11.94 21.12 -22.56
CA PRO A 177 13.13 21.85 -22.08
C PRO A 177 12.85 23.08 -21.21
N HIS A 178 11.58 23.41 -20.93
CA HIS A 178 11.16 24.61 -20.21
C HIS A 178 10.14 24.34 -19.09
N ALA A 179 9.90 23.09 -18.69
CA ALA A 179 9.08 22.83 -17.53
C ALA A 179 9.92 23.09 -16.25
N PRO A 180 9.61 24.11 -15.44
CA PRO A 180 10.28 24.33 -14.18
C PRO A 180 10.09 23.08 -13.31
N LEU A 181 11.12 22.73 -12.54
CA LEU A 181 11.06 21.73 -11.47
C LEU A 181 9.80 21.96 -10.62
N GLY A 182 8.71 21.22 -10.90
CA GLY A 182 7.46 21.36 -10.15
C GLY A 182 6.16 21.07 -10.89
N TRP A 183 6.11 21.03 -12.23
CA TRP A 183 4.83 20.81 -12.95
C TRP A 183 4.79 19.47 -13.68
N TRP A 184 4.53 18.40 -12.90
CA TRP A 184 4.24 17.06 -13.42
C TRP A 184 2.73 16.83 -13.52
N ASN A 185 2.04 17.68 -14.29
CA ASN A 185 0.61 17.50 -14.58
C ASN A 185 0.46 16.53 -15.78
N GLY A 186 0.76 15.25 -15.54
CA GLY A 186 0.32 14.20 -16.46
C GLY A 186 -1.21 14.14 -16.47
N PRO A 187 -1.86 13.72 -17.58
CA PRO A 187 -3.31 13.61 -17.60
C PRO A 187 -3.77 12.70 -16.46
N SER A 188 -4.67 13.21 -15.59
CA SER A 188 -5.48 12.37 -14.70
C SER A 188 -6.00 11.21 -15.54
N SER A 189 -5.90 9.97 -15.05
CA SER A 189 -6.17 8.75 -15.80
C SER A 189 -7.62 8.63 -16.31
N LYS A 190 -8.02 9.48 -17.27
CA LYS A 190 -9.17 9.28 -18.16
C LYS A 190 -8.76 8.23 -19.19
N GLY A 191 -8.52 7.02 -18.71
CA GLY A 191 -7.92 5.94 -19.49
C GLY A 191 -7.31 4.90 -18.57
N ARG A 192 -8.06 3.82 -18.35
CA ARG A 192 -7.90 2.65 -17.45
C ARG A 192 -6.56 1.87 -17.48
N ASP A 193 -5.51 2.40 -18.09
CA ASP A 193 -4.28 1.64 -18.36
C ASP A 193 -3.10 2.09 -17.51
N LEU A 194 -2.88 1.35 -16.42
CA LEU A 194 -1.70 1.45 -15.54
C LEU A 194 -0.52 0.57 -16.02
N SER A 195 -0.56 -0.01 -17.22
CA SER A 195 0.48 -0.94 -17.73
C SER A 195 1.90 -0.36 -17.81
N LYS A 196 2.05 0.95 -17.69
CA LYS A 196 3.34 1.65 -17.63
C LYS A 196 3.75 2.09 -16.22
N GLY A 197 2.86 1.98 -15.23
CA GLY A 197 3.05 2.48 -13.87
C GLY A 197 2.21 3.70 -13.54
N CYS A 198 2.35 4.18 -12.31
CA CYS A 198 1.64 5.35 -11.80
C CYS A 198 2.46 6.14 -10.79
N LYS A 199 2.10 7.42 -10.64
CA LYS A 199 2.48 8.28 -9.54
C LYS A 199 1.31 8.35 -8.56
N LEU A 200 1.59 8.11 -7.29
CA LEU A 200 0.66 8.33 -6.18
C LEU A 200 1.14 9.51 -5.35
N THR A 201 0.21 10.38 -4.96
CA THR A 201 0.45 11.38 -3.90
C THR A 201 -0.35 10.97 -2.69
N LEU A 202 0.33 10.62 -1.59
CA LEU A 202 -0.30 10.22 -0.33
C LEU A 202 -0.17 11.33 0.70
N LEU A 203 -1.15 11.44 1.59
CA LEU A 203 -1.19 12.46 2.64
C LEU A 203 -1.00 11.83 4.02
N ASP A 204 0.06 12.23 4.71
CA ASP A 204 0.29 11.97 6.14
C ASP A 204 0.15 13.28 6.93
N GLY A 205 -0.98 13.46 7.59
CA GLY A 205 -1.36 14.77 8.16
C GLY A 205 -1.39 15.86 7.08
N ASN A 206 -0.46 16.82 7.18
CA ASN A 206 -0.28 17.93 6.23
C ASN A 206 0.88 17.70 5.25
N THR A 207 1.54 16.54 5.33
CA THR A 207 2.69 16.21 4.51
C THR A 207 2.24 15.42 3.30
N GLU A 208 2.62 15.88 2.11
CA GLU A 208 2.41 15.13 0.87
C GLU A 208 3.68 14.32 0.56
N THR A 209 3.52 13.04 0.26
CA THR A 209 4.61 12.17 -0.19
C THR A 209 4.27 11.59 -1.55
N VAL A 210 5.23 11.65 -2.48
CA VAL A 210 5.07 11.18 -3.84
C VAL A 210 5.74 9.83 -4.01
N TYR A 211 5.01 8.85 -4.52
CA TYR A 211 5.50 7.51 -4.81
C TYR A 211 5.42 7.24 -6.31
N ILE A 212 6.49 6.70 -6.88
CA ILE A 212 6.52 6.23 -8.28
C ILE A 212 6.47 4.70 -8.26
N ILE A 213 5.35 4.15 -8.73
CA ILE A 213 5.13 2.70 -8.79
C ILE A 213 5.23 2.25 -10.24
N ARG A 214 6.13 1.30 -10.48
CA ARG A 214 6.30 0.63 -11.77
C ARG A 214 5.61 -0.73 -11.77
N PRO A 215 5.10 -1.18 -12.91
CA PRO A 215 4.51 -2.49 -13.04
C PRO A 215 5.63 -3.52 -13.02
N ARG A 216 5.56 -4.43 -12.06
CA ARG A 216 6.51 -5.53 -12.02
C ARG A 216 6.26 -6.45 -13.20
N ARG A 217 7.26 -6.59 -14.08
CA ARG A 217 7.20 -7.56 -15.18
C ARG A 217 7.50 -8.94 -14.61
N VAL A 218 6.47 -9.77 -14.48
CA VAL A 218 6.69 -11.21 -14.26
C VAL A 218 7.41 -11.73 -15.51
N LYS A 219 8.71 -11.99 -15.41
CA LYS A 219 9.40 -12.81 -16.41
C LYS A 219 8.73 -14.18 -16.36
N SER A 220 7.75 -14.43 -17.23
CA SER A 220 7.36 -15.80 -17.51
C SER A 220 8.64 -16.49 -17.99
N LYS A 221 9.11 -17.49 -17.23
CA LYS A 221 10.08 -18.42 -17.80
C LYS A 221 9.39 -19.01 -19.02
N LEU A 222 9.79 -18.55 -20.21
CA LEU A 222 9.52 -19.23 -21.47
C LEU A 222 10.06 -20.65 -21.28
N TRP A 223 9.19 -21.58 -20.92
CA TRP A 223 9.49 -22.99 -21.05
C TRP A 223 9.65 -23.21 -22.55
N ALA A 224 10.90 -23.21 -23.01
CA ALA A 224 11.23 -23.73 -24.32
C ALA A 224 10.71 -25.17 -24.35
N LYS A 225 9.67 -25.40 -25.15
CA LYS A 225 9.27 -26.74 -25.55
C LYS A 225 10.43 -27.29 -26.38
N ILE A 226 11.35 -28.00 -25.75
CA ILE A 226 12.27 -28.86 -26.48
C ILE A 226 11.40 -29.98 -27.04
N SER A 227 11.26 -29.96 -28.35
CA SER A 227 10.63 -31.02 -29.15
C SER A 227 11.69 -32.05 -29.51
#